data_AF-A0A537FZ84-F1
#
_entry.id   AF-A0A537FZ84-F1
#
_cell.length_a   1.000
_cell.length_b   1.000
_cell.length_c   1.000
_cell.angle_alpha   90.00
_cell.angle_beta   90.00
_cell.angle_gamma   90.00
#
_symmetry.space_group_name_H-M   'P 1'
#
loop_
_entity.id
_entity.type
_entity.pdbx_description
1 polymer ?
#
loop_
_entity_poly.entity_id
_entity_poly.type
_entity_poly.pdbx_seq_one_letter_code
_entity_poly.pdbx_strand_id
1 'polypeptide(L)'
;MADTAWFTGILIVAVLEMALYAGAVFFAYRLTKLTGSFRSWTMIIAALLLTTISGLSGLFVVLTSPDAITALVQSIGTPWIMISYAMSISTCLLYFFGTHGLVKNFQQVTKKAIGPQ
;
A
#
# COMPACT_ATOMS: atom_id res chain seq x y z
N MET A 1 13.66 -26.94 -4.24
CA MET A 1 14.41 -25.69 -4.53
C MET A 1 13.52 -24.61 -5.15
N ALA A 2 12.54 -24.95 -6.00
CA ALA A 2 11.52 -23.99 -6.46
C ALA A 2 10.63 -23.47 -5.31
N ASP A 3 10.39 -24.30 -4.29
CA ASP A 3 9.49 -23.95 -3.18
C ASP A 3 9.98 -22.80 -2.30
N THR A 4 11.27 -22.77 -2.00
CA THR A 4 11.87 -21.71 -1.19
C THR A 4 11.95 -20.39 -1.95
N ALA A 5 12.12 -20.42 -3.28
CA ALA A 5 12.22 -19.22 -4.11
C ALA A 5 10.88 -18.45 -4.21
N TRP A 6 9.74 -19.15 -4.32
CA TRP A 6 8.43 -18.49 -4.38
C TRP A 6 8.04 -17.89 -3.03
N PHE A 7 8.28 -18.59 -1.92
CA PHE A 7 8.05 -18.05 -0.57
C PHE A 7 8.90 -16.80 -0.32
N THR A 8 10.16 -16.82 -0.75
CA THR A 8 11.06 -15.66 -0.63
C THR A 8 10.56 -14.48 -1.47
N GLY A 9 10.07 -14.74 -2.69
CA GLY A 9 9.47 -13.71 -3.56
C GLY A 9 8.23 -13.06 -2.94
N ILE A 10 7.32 -13.85 -2.37
CA ILE A 10 6.12 -13.33 -1.69
C ILE A 10 6.51 -12.45 -0.49
N LEU A 11 7.50 -12.87 0.30
CA LEU A 11 7.95 -12.08 1.46
C LEU A 11 8.56 -10.74 1.04
N ILE A 12 9.39 -10.71 0.00
CA ILE A 12 9.97 -9.46 -0.53
C ILE A 12 8.87 -8.51 -1.00
N VAL A 13 7.89 -9.02 -1.76
CA VAL A 13 6.75 -8.22 -2.25
C VAL A 13 5.94 -7.67 -1.07
N ALA A 14 5.61 -8.52 -0.10
CA ALA A 14 4.80 -8.12 1.04
C ALA A 14 5.50 -7.06 1.91
N VAL A 15 6.81 -7.16 2.12
CA VAL A 15 7.60 -6.13 2.83
C VAL A 15 7.63 -4.82 2.06
N LEU A 16 7.81 -4.87 0.73
CA LEU A 16 7.82 -3.70 -0.13
C LEU A 16 6.45 -2.99 -0.11
N GLU A 17 5.36 -3.75 -0.23
CA GLU A 17 3.99 -3.24 -0.13
C GLU A 17 3.74 -2.56 1.22
N MET A 18 4.16 -3.17 2.33
CA MET A 18 4.03 -2.54 3.64
C MET A 18 4.79 -1.22 3.73
N ALA A 19 6.00 -1.13 3.17
CA ALA A 19 6.77 0.11 3.14
C ALA A 19 6.07 1.19 2.30
N LEU A 20 5.49 0.81 1.15
CA LEU A 20 4.71 1.71 0.28
C LEU A 20 3.44 2.21 0.96
N TYR A 21 2.69 1.33 1.62
CA TYR A 21 1.50 1.70 2.39
C TYR A 21 1.84 2.62 3.57
N ALA A 22 2.90 2.30 4.33
CA ALA A 22 3.37 3.16 5.40
C ALA A 22 3.76 4.56 4.88
N GLY A 23 4.44 4.63 3.74
CA GLY A 23 4.76 5.88 3.06
C GLY A 23 3.49 6.65 2.62
N ALA A 24 2.51 5.96 2.05
CA ALA A 24 1.23 6.56 1.64
C ALA A 24 0.46 7.14 2.85
N VAL A 25 0.41 6.41 3.97
CA VAL A 25 -0.20 6.87 5.21
C VAL A 25 0.53 8.12 5.74
N PHE A 26 1.86 8.12 5.73
CA PHE A 26 2.66 9.28 6.16
C PHE A 26 2.39 10.51 5.29
N PHE A 27 2.36 10.37 3.96
CA PHE A 27 2.07 11.49 3.07
C PHE A 27 0.63 11.98 3.20
N ALA A 28 -0.33 11.08 3.39
CA ALA A 28 -1.73 11.44 3.61
C ALA A 28 -1.93 12.21 4.94
N TYR A 29 -1.23 11.82 6.01
CA TYR A 29 -1.21 12.57 7.27
C TYR A 29 -0.64 13.99 7.08
N ARG A 30 0.47 14.11 6.35
CA ARG A 30 1.09 15.41 6.04
C ARG A 30 0.17 16.31 5.21
N LEU A 31 -0.56 15.74 4.25
CA LEU A 31 -1.59 16.43 3.47
C LEU A 31 -2.69 16.98 4.36
N THR A 32 -3.20 16.17 5.30
CA THR A 32 -4.25 16.58 6.24
C THR A 32 -3.84 17.78 7.08
N LYS A 33 -2.55 17.85 7.46
CA LYS A 33 -2.00 19.01 8.19
C LYS A 33 -1.90 20.27 7.33
N LEU A 34 -1.74 20.14 6.01
CA LEU A 34 -1.60 21.26 5.07
C LEU A 34 -2.95 21.79 4.56
N THR A 35 -3.95 20.94 4.36
CA THR A 35 -5.24 21.31 3.74
C THR A 35 -6.34 21.64 4.75
N GLY A 36 -6.16 21.32 6.03
CA GLY A 36 -7.25 21.35 7.01
C GLY A 36 -8.19 20.16 6.80
N SER A 37 -8.69 19.57 7.88
CA SER A 37 -9.40 18.28 7.87
C SER A 37 -10.72 18.31 7.08
N PHE A 38 -10.65 18.10 5.78
CA PHE A 38 -11.81 17.72 4.97
C PHE A 38 -12.13 16.24 5.24
N ARG A 39 -13.39 15.95 5.58
CA ARG A 39 -13.90 14.62 5.95
C ARG A 39 -13.53 13.49 4.95
N SER A 40 -13.29 13.84 3.68
CA SER A 40 -12.83 12.92 2.64
C SER A 40 -11.36 12.50 2.79
N TRP A 41 -10.47 13.35 3.32
CA TRP A 41 -9.07 13.00 3.55
C TRP A 41 -8.90 11.99 4.68
N THR A 42 -9.67 12.14 5.77
CA THR A 42 -9.73 11.16 6.85
C THR A 42 -10.23 9.79 6.37
N MET A 43 -11.17 9.75 5.41
CA MET A 43 -11.65 8.49 4.81
C MET A 43 -10.56 7.81 3.97
N ILE A 44 -9.76 8.57 3.21
CA ILE A 44 -8.64 8.02 2.43
C ILE A 44 -7.56 7.45 3.35
N ILE A 45 -7.23 8.14 4.43
CA ILE A 45 -6.27 7.66 5.43
C ILE A 45 -6.78 6.38 6.11
N ALA A 46 -8.06 6.37 6.50
CA ALA A 46 -8.67 5.19 7.11
C ALA A 46 -8.68 3.99 6.15
N ALA A 47 -8.98 4.21 4.87
CA ALA A 47 -8.91 3.17 3.85
C ALA A 47 -7.48 2.63 3.70
N LEU A 48 -6.47 3.50 3.63
CA LEU A 48 -5.06 3.09 3.57
C LEU A 48 -4.64 2.28 4.81
N LEU A 49 -5.07 2.69 6.00
CA LEU A 49 -4.83 1.95 7.24
C LEU A 49 -5.47 0.56 7.21
N LEU A 50 -6.73 0.45 6.79
CA LEU A 50 -7.42 -0.83 6.66
C LEU A 50 -6.74 -1.75 5.64
N THR A 51 -6.30 -1.22 4.50
CA THR A 51 -5.55 -1.99 3.51
C THR A 51 -4.21 -2.47 4.08
N THR A 52 -3.53 -1.63 4.85
CA THR A 52 -2.28 -2.00 5.53
C THR A 52 -2.49 -3.13 6.55
N ILE A 53 -3.55 -3.03 7.37
CA ILE A 53 -3.93 -4.06 8.34
C ILE A 53 -4.30 -5.37 7.63
N SER A 54 -5.01 -5.29 6.50
CA SER A 54 -5.33 -6.45 5.68
C SER A 54 -4.04 -7.13 5.16
N GLY A 55 -3.07 -6.35 4.68
CA GLY A 55 -1.76 -6.88 4.26
C GLY A 55 -0.99 -7.56 5.41
N LEU A 56 -1.01 -6.95 6.60
CA LEU A 56 -0.42 -7.53 7.83
C LEU A 56 -1.08 -8.85 8.22
N SER A 57 -2.40 -8.92 8.18
CA SER A 57 -3.13 -10.15 8.48
C SER A 57 -2.84 -11.27 7.47
N GLY A 58 -2.70 -10.93 6.19
CA GLY A 58 -2.27 -11.89 5.16
C GLY A 58 -0.87 -12.44 5.42
N LEU A 59 0.08 -11.57 5.77
CA LEU A 59 1.46 -11.95 6.09
C LEU A 59 1.50 -12.82 7.37
N PHE A 60 0.68 -12.49 8.36
CA PHE A 60 0.55 -13.31 9.58
C PHE A 60 0.07 -14.73 9.27
N VAL A 61 -0.96 -14.89 8.43
CA VAL A 61 -1.44 -16.22 8.01
C VAL A 61 -0.38 -17.00 7.25
N VAL A 62 0.40 -16.34 6.39
CA VAL A 62 1.54 -16.96 5.69
C VAL A 62 2.58 -17.51 6.67
N LEU A 63 2.86 -16.78 7.75
CA LEU A 63 3.86 -17.16 8.74
C LEU A 63 3.36 -18.22 9.72
N THR A 64 2.09 -18.22 10.10
CA THR A 64 1.54 -19.16 11.09
C THR A 64 1.06 -20.46 10.47
N SER A 65 0.62 -20.45 9.22
CA SER A 65 -0.08 -21.56 8.59
C SER A 65 0.37 -21.77 7.13
N PRO A 66 1.64 -22.12 6.89
CA PRO A 66 2.20 -22.25 5.54
C PRO A 66 1.49 -23.32 4.70
N ASP A 67 1.02 -24.41 5.33
CA ASP A 67 0.33 -25.52 4.65
C ASP A 67 -1.07 -25.13 4.12
N ALA A 68 -1.75 -24.21 4.82
CA ALA A 68 -3.05 -23.71 4.37
C ALA A 68 -2.90 -22.82 3.12
N ILE A 69 -1.79 -22.08 3.04
CA ILE A 69 -1.47 -21.22 1.90
C ILE A 69 -1.10 -22.07 0.68
N THR A 70 -0.28 -23.12 0.84
CA THR A 70 0.08 -24.01 -0.28
C THR A 70 -1.13 -24.73 -0.85
N ALA A 71 -2.05 -25.20 0.00
CA ALA A 71 -3.31 -25.78 -0.46
C ALA A 71 -4.19 -24.77 -1.22
N LEU A 72 -4.26 -23.52 -0.74
CA LEU A 72 -4.98 -22.44 -1.41
C LEU A 72 -4.36 -22.09 -2.76
N VAL A 73 -3.03 -22.00 -2.82
CA VAL A 73 -2.24 -21.72 -4.03
C VAL A 73 -2.50 -22.79 -5.10
N GLN A 74 -2.52 -24.06 -4.70
CA GLN A 74 -2.84 -25.18 -5.58
C GLN A 74 -4.29 -25.14 -6.09
N SER A 75 -5.23 -24.64 -5.28
CA SER A 75 -6.66 -24.55 -5.66
C SER A 75 -6.99 -23.41 -6.64
N ILE A 76 -6.29 -22.27 -6.53
CA ILE A 76 -6.53 -21.07 -7.34
C ILE A 76 -5.70 -21.10 -8.63
N GLY A 77 -4.54 -21.76 -8.57
CA GLY A 77 -3.58 -21.82 -9.65
C GLY A 77 -2.61 -20.64 -9.66
N THR A 78 -1.34 -20.95 -9.92
CA THR A 78 -0.21 -20.00 -9.93
C THR A 78 -0.42 -18.76 -10.82
N PRO A 79 -1.03 -18.85 -12.02
CA PRO A 79 -1.21 -17.68 -12.91
C PRO A 79 -2.10 -16.60 -12.30
N TRP A 80 -3.19 -16.99 -11.62
CA TRP A 80 -4.11 -16.04 -11.00
C TRP A 80 -3.47 -15.29 -9.84
N ILE A 81 -2.65 -16.01 -9.08
CA ILE A 81 -1.92 -15.46 -7.93
C ILE A 81 -0.90 -14.41 -8.39
N MET A 82 -0.18 -14.68 -9.48
CA MET A 82 0.75 -13.70 -10.08
C MET A 82 0.03 -12.42 -10.53
N ILE A 83 -1.16 -12.54 -11.13
CA ILE A 83 -1.97 -11.38 -11.52
C ILE A 83 -2.41 -10.58 -10.28
N SER A 84 -2.87 -11.25 -9.23
CA SER A 84 -3.24 -10.59 -7.97
C SER A 84 -2.08 -9.82 -7.35
N TYR A 85 -0.86 -10.39 -7.33
CA TYR A 85 0.32 -9.68 -6.86
C TYR A 85 0.69 -8.48 -7.75
N ALA A 86 0.64 -8.64 -9.08
CA ALA A 86 0.92 -7.54 -10.01
C ALA A 86 -0.08 -6.36 -9.83
N MET A 87 -1.35 -6.68 -9.61
CA MET A 87 -2.40 -5.69 -9.33
C MET A 87 -2.19 -5.01 -7.98
N SER A 88 -1.82 -5.77 -6.95
CA SER A 88 -1.54 -5.25 -5.60
C SER A 88 -0.35 -4.28 -5.61
N ILE A 89 0.77 -4.66 -6.21
CA ILE A 89 1.95 -3.79 -6.38
C ILE A 89 1.59 -2.52 -7.16
N SER A 90 0.84 -2.67 -8.26
CA SER A 90 0.41 -1.53 -9.08
C SER A 90 -0.48 -0.56 -8.29
N THR A 91 -1.37 -1.11 -7.47
CA THR A 91 -2.24 -0.34 -6.56
C THR A 91 -1.41 0.42 -5.51
N CYS A 92 -0.42 -0.24 -4.89
CA CYS A 92 0.53 0.40 -3.99
C CYS A 92 1.26 1.58 -4.64
N LEU A 93 1.78 1.39 -5.86
CA LEU A 93 2.48 2.44 -6.59
C LEU A 93 1.57 3.63 -6.90
N LEU A 94 0.34 3.37 -7.36
CA LEU A 94 -0.64 4.42 -7.62
C LEU A 94 -0.99 5.21 -6.35
N TYR A 95 -1.17 4.53 -5.22
CA TYR A 95 -1.41 5.22 -3.94
C TYR A 95 -0.21 6.06 -3.51
N PHE A 96 1.00 5.51 -3.60
CA PHE A 96 2.21 6.22 -3.20
C PHE A 96 2.46 7.46 -4.07
N PHE A 97 2.48 7.30 -5.39
CA PHE A 97 2.72 8.42 -6.31
C PHE A 97 1.56 9.41 -6.34
N GLY A 98 0.32 8.93 -6.26
CA GLY A 98 -0.87 9.78 -6.18
C GLY A 98 -0.84 10.68 -4.94
N THR A 99 -0.61 10.11 -3.75
CA THR A 99 -0.52 10.88 -2.51
C THR A 99 0.68 11.83 -2.51
N HIS A 100 1.86 11.39 -2.96
CA HIS A 100 3.03 12.25 -3.07
C HIS A 100 2.84 13.42 -4.06
N GLY A 101 2.21 13.17 -5.22
CA GLY A 101 1.85 14.20 -6.19
C GLY A 101 0.87 15.23 -5.62
N LEU A 102 -0.14 14.76 -4.90
CA LEU A 102 -1.10 15.62 -4.17
C LEU A 102 -0.36 16.51 -3.15
N VAL A 103 0.54 15.97 -2.33
CA VAL A 103 1.33 16.77 -1.38
C VAL A 103 2.08 17.89 -2.09
N LYS A 104 2.76 17.60 -3.20
CA LYS A 104 3.53 18.60 -3.96
C LYS A 104 2.63 19.69 -4.54
N ASN A 105 1.52 19.30 -5.16
CA ASN A 105 0.58 20.25 -5.75
C ASN A 105 -0.01 21.18 -4.69
N PHE A 106 -0.43 20.62 -3.54
CA PHE A 106 -0.92 21.45 -2.43
C PHE A 106 0.16 22.37 -1.89
N GLN A 107 1.39 21.89 -1.65
CA GLN A 107 2.49 22.75 -1.21
C GLN A 107 2.78 23.90 -2.17
N GLN A 108 2.74 23.64 -3.48
CA GLN A 108 2.93 24.68 -4.50
C GLN A 108 1.79 25.72 -4.48
N VAL A 109 0.54 25.26 -4.37
CA VAL A 109 -0.63 26.16 -4.27
C VAL A 109 -0.56 27.01 -3.00
N THR A 110 -0.24 26.42 -1.85
CA THR A 110 -0.08 27.17 -0.59
C THR A 110 1.07 28.16 -0.67
N LYS A 111 2.21 27.77 -1.26
CA LYS A 111 3.38 28.66 -1.42
C LYS A 111 3.09 29.82 -2.37
N LYS A 112 2.30 29.58 -3.44
CA LYS A 112 1.85 30.61 -4.37
C LYS A 112 0.82 31.56 -3.75
N ALA A 113 -0.03 31.05 -2.85
CA ALA A 113 -1.00 31.87 -2.11
C ALA A 113 -0.36 32.75 -1.02
N ILE A 114 0.85 32.41 -0.54
CA ILE A 114 1.59 33.14 0.50
C ILE A 114 2.74 34.00 -0.09
N GLY A 115 3.02 33.90 -1.40
CA GLY A 115 4.03 34.74 -2.08
C GLY A 115 3.62 36.22 -2.13
N PRO A 116 4.58 37.18 -2.09
CA PRO A 116 4.28 38.60 -1.94
C PRO A 116 3.47 39.11 -3.13
N GLN A 117 2.33 39.74 -2.83
CA GLN A 117 1.66 40.68 -3.74
C GLN A 117 2.49 41.95 -3.86
#